data_AF-A0A7W1SHM5-F1
#
_entry.id   AF-A0A7W1SHM5-F1
#
_cell.length_a   1.000
_cell.length_b   1.000
_cell.length_c   1.000
_cell.angle_alpha   90.00
_cell.angle_beta   90.00
_cell.angle_gamma   90.00
#
_symmetry.space_group_name_H-M   'P 1'
#
loop_
_entity.id
_entity.type
_entity.pdbx_description
1 polymer ?
#
loop_
_entity_poly.entity_id
_entity_poly.type
_entity_poly.pdbx_seq_one_letter_code
_entity_poly.pdbx_strand_id
1 'polypeptide(L)'
;MRLVTLTLFSAGFLALPSIHATPLEAQERYSCTADKLRSDNDIRLTHTGDHDDERIVETLLQRRGRCVHVALFGSVRLRDDLAGIAELPPGSRALFHEITPASDRRLEVERAGGALIHRFMIDGRDAPFDRDVERWYGALLLDLARRSGHGAEARVASLRARGGTDAVLREIGQLESDEARRHYYRALLRGSTTLSPRDVERVLTRALGDVQSNSTRRSLLVEAMQDGRQLSPAVLRHAMEAIRSDGDKTSVLVVAARLHLDGSNDATRRAFFEAARTIRSDGDMRRVLVTALRAAPDEAVAREVIASTAEIRSDGDKASVLLAVAGTGLLGRRNALRREYEAAAATIRSSGDRARVLRAVSP
;
A
#
# COMPACT_ATOMS: atom_id res chain seq x y z
N MET A 1 82.94 -0.44 -24.96
CA MET A 1 83.28 -0.29 -23.52
C MET A 1 81.96 -0.25 -22.73
N ARG A 2 81.92 -1.05 -21.64
CA ARG A 2 80.84 -1.29 -20.66
C ARG A 2 79.71 -2.27 -21.01
N LEU A 3 79.77 -3.43 -20.33
CA LEU A 3 78.69 -4.38 -20.07
C LEU A 3 77.55 -3.70 -19.29
N VAL A 4 76.31 -4.16 -19.53
CA VAL A 4 75.23 -4.10 -18.53
C VAL A 4 74.48 -5.44 -18.51
N THR A 5 74.43 -5.98 -17.30
CA THR A 5 73.77 -7.20 -16.83
C THR A 5 72.24 -7.03 -16.87
N LEU A 6 71.48 -8.03 -17.34
CA LEU A 6 70.02 -8.06 -17.20
C LEU A 6 69.59 -9.21 -16.27
N THR A 7 69.05 -8.81 -15.13
CA THR A 7 68.45 -9.67 -14.09
C THR A 7 67.02 -10.05 -14.49
N LEU A 8 66.69 -11.34 -14.44
CA LEU A 8 65.32 -11.84 -14.59
C LEU A 8 64.51 -11.57 -13.31
N PHE A 9 63.34 -10.95 -13.43
CA PHE A 9 62.32 -10.87 -12.39
C PHE A 9 61.10 -11.72 -12.80
N SER A 10 60.83 -12.78 -12.04
CA SER A 10 59.56 -13.51 -12.10
C SER A 10 58.45 -12.65 -11.48
N ALA A 11 57.46 -12.27 -12.29
CA ALA A 11 56.22 -11.69 -11.78
C ALA A 11 55.32 -12.81 -11.23
N GLY A 12 55.15 -12.83 -9.91
CA GLY A 12 54.19 -13.71 -9.23
C GLY A 12 52.76 -13.32 -9.58
N PHE A 13 51.94 -14.31 -9.94
CA PHE A 13 50.49 -14.20 -10.01
C PHE A 13 49.95 -13.88 -8.61
N LEU A 14 49.48 -12.65 -8.38
CA LEU A 14 48.68 -12.30 -7.22
C LEU A 14 47.26 -12.82 -7.47
N ALA A 15 46.86 -13.83 -6.69
CA ALA A 15 45.47 -14.24 -6.57
C ALA A 15 44.66 -13.06 -6.04
N LEU A 16 43.60 -12.68 -6.76
CA LEU A 16 42.61 -11.70 -6.29
C LEU A 16 41.95 -12.25 -5.02
N PRO A 17 41.78 -11.43 -3.96
CA PRO A 17 41.09 -11.88 -2.76
C PRO A 17 39.62 -12.16 -3.10
N SER A 18 39.16 -13.33 -2.68
CA SER A 18 37.73 -13.67 -2.66
C SER A 18 36.99 -12.59 -1.86
N ILE A 19 36.05 -11.90 -2.51
CA ILE A 19 35.10 -11.02 -1.82
C ILE A 19 34.20 -11.93 -1.00
N HIS A 20 34.54 -12.13 0.27
CA HIS A 20 33.59 -12.66 1.25
C HIS A 20 32.55 -11.57 1.48
N ALA A 21 31.31 -11.83 1.07
CA ALA A 21 30.17 -11.03 1.53
C ALA A 21 30.17 -11.09 3.05
N THR A 22 30.38 -9.94 3.70
CA THR A 22 30.17 -9.79 5.14
C THR A 22 28.75 -10.24 5.49
N PRO A 23 28.55 -11.07 6.53
CA PRO A 23 27.21 -11.42 6.96
C PRO A 23 26.45 -10.16 7.34
N LEU A 24 25.20 -10.04 6.89
CA LEU A 24 24.28 -8.97 7.27
C LEU A 24 24.20 -8.88 8.81
N GLU A 25 24.66 -7.77 9.39
CA GLU A 25 24.51 -7.43 10.82
C GLU A 25 23.08 -6.95 11.14
N ALA A 26 22.06 -7.49 10.47
CA ALA A 26 20.69 -7.18 10.83
C ALA A 26 20.36 -7.82 12.19
N GLN A 27 20.34 -6.98 13.23
CA GLN A 27 20.08 -7.37 14.61
C GLN A 27 18.58 -7.62 14.83
N GLU A 28 18.24 -8.68 15.57
CA GLU A 28 16.88 -8.96 16.02
C GLU A 28 16.37 -7.81 16.90
N ARG A 29 15.24 -7.20 16.55
CA ARG A 29 14.62 -6.13 17.36
C ARG A 29 13.85 -6.70 18.55
N TYR A 30 13.34 -7.91 18.41
CA TYR A 30 12.56 -8.61 19.41
C TYR A 30 13.24 -9.91 19.84
N SER A 31 12.86 -10.41 21.00
CA SER A 31 13.27 -11.74 21.47
C SER A 31 12.23 -12.31 22.40
N CYS A 32 12.17 -13.65 22.47
CA CYS A 32 11.39 -14.35 23.48
C CYS A 32 12.28 -14.73 24.66
N THR A 33 11.81 -14.39 25.86
CA THR A 33 12.48 -14.68 27.14
C THR A 33 11.45 -15.15 28.17
N ALA A 34 11.88 -15.84 29.24
CA ALA A 34 10.96 -16.45 30.21
C ALA A 34 10.06 -15.43 30.94
N ASP A 35 10.52 -14.20 31.15
CA ASP A 35 9.71 -13.10 31.69
C ASP A 35 8.51 -12.76 30.78
N LYS A 36 8.64 -12.95 29.46
CA LYS A 36 7.59 -12.65 28.49
C LYS A 36 6.37 -13.57 28.64
N LEU A 37 6.54 -14.76 29.21
CA LEU A 37 5.44 -15.70 29.47
C LEU A 37 4.46 -15.21 30.54
N ARG A 38 4.87 -14.27 31.40
CA ARG A 38 4.09 -13.76 32.54
C ARG A 38 3.20 -12.56 32.18
N SER A 39 3.28 -12.06 30.95
CA SER A 39 2.44 -10.92 30.54
C SER A 39 0.98 -11.32 30.46
N ASP A 40 0.13 -10.62 31.21
CA ASP A 40 -1.32 -10.70 31.08
C ASP A 40 -1.84 -9.88 29.88
N ASN A 41 -1.01 -9.00 29.30
CA ASN A 41 -1.32 -8.28 28.08
C ASN A 41 -0.92 -9.10 26.85
N ASP A 42 -1.84 -9.17 25.88
CA ASP A 42 -1.57 -9.64 24.52
C ASP A 42 -0.78 -8.57 23.75
N ILE A 43 0.50 -8.82 23.51
CA ILE A 43 1.37 -7.96 22.70
C ILE A 43 1.55 -8.60 21.33
N ARG A 44 1.24 -7.83 20.28
CA ARG A 44 1.47 -8.20 18.88
C ARG A 44 2.27 -7.09 18.22
N LEU A 45 3.51 -7.36 17.85
CA LEU A 45 4.37 -6.43 17.14
C LEU A 45 4.71 -7.00 15.77
N THR A 46 4.76 -6.13 14.78
CA THR A 46 5.20 -6.46 13.42
C THR A 46 6.07 -5.31 12.95
N HIS A 47 7.28 -5.64 12.55
CA HIS A 47 8.24 -4.72 11.97
C HIS A 47 8.55 -5.19 10.55
N THR A 48 8.38 -4.29 9.60
CA THR A 48 8.77 -4.49 8.20
C THR A 48 9.72 -3.37 7.81
N GLY A 49 10.92 -3.71 7.37
CA GLY A 49 11.95 -2.80 6.87
C GLY A 49 12.35 -3.19 5.45
N ASP A 50 12.64 -2.21 4.62
CA ASP A 50 13.05 -2.39 3.22
C ASP A 50 13.94 -1.22 2.79
N HIS A 51 15.23 -1.27 3.16
CA HIS A 51 16.24 -0.21 2.91
C HIS A 51 17.54 -0.86 2.43
N ASP A 52 18.23 -0.31 1.42
CA ASP A 52 19.62 -0.63 1.02
C ASP A 52 20.02 -2.13 1.12
N ASP A 53 19.31 -3.00 0.39
CA ASP A 53 19.48 -4.47 0.36
C ASP A 53 19.14 -5.22 1.68
N GLU A 54 18.74 -4.50 2.74
CA GLU A 54 18.20 -5.01 3.99
C GLU A 54 16.67 -5.02 3.98
N ARG A 55 16.11 -6.18 3.66
CA ARG A 55 14.70 -6.47 3.86
C ARG A 55 14.51 -7.25 5.17
N ILE A 56 13.71 -6.73 6.08
CA ILE A 56 13.44 -7.37 7.38
C ILE A 56 11.95 -7.52 7.56
N VAL A 57 11.50 -8.73 7.91
CA VAL A 57 10.14 -8.98 8.39
C VAL A 57 10.24 -9.69 9.72
N GLU A 58 9.86 -9.00 10.78
CA GLU A 58 9.99 -9.49 12.15
C GLU A 58 8.66 -9.36 12.89
N THR A 59 8.22 -10.42 13.55
CA THR A 59 6.99 -10.42 14.35
C THR A 59 7.25 -10.98 15.74
N LEU A 60 6.57 -10.38 16.72
CA LEU A 60 6.53 -10.85 18.10
C LEU A 60 5.06 -10.99 18.51
N LEU A 61 4.69 -12.19 18.94
CA LEU A 61 3.43 -12.47 19.62
C LEU A 61 3.76 -12.89 21.04
N GLN A 62 3.28 -12.13 22.01
CA GLN A 62 3.43 -12.44 23.41
C GLN A 62 2.05 -12.43 24.07
N ARG A 63 1.73 -13.53 24.76
CA ARG A 63 0.53 -13.67 25.57
C ARG A 63 0.84 -14.55 26.78
N ARG A 64 -0.11 -14.65 27.70
CA ARG A 64 0.05 -15.51 28.88
C ARG A 64 0.43 -16.94 28.49
N GLY A 65 1.57 -17.40 28.97
CA GLY A 65 2.09 -18.75 28.72
C GLY A 65 2.58 -19.04 27.30
N ARG A 66 2.75 -18.03 26.43
CA ARG A 66 3.30 -18.25 25.08
C ARG A 66 3.97 -17.00 24.52
N CYS A 67 5.21 -17.15 24.07
CA CYS A 67 5.91 -16.14 23.29
C CYS A 67 6.35 -16.76 21.96
N VAL A 68 6.09 -16.07 20.86
CA VAL A 68 6.50 -16.47 19.50
C VAL A 68 7.21 -15.30 18.85
N HIS A 69 8.41 -15.53 18.35
CA HIS A 69 9.21 -14.59 17.60
C HIS A 69 9.58 -15.22 16.26
N VAL A 70 9.35 -14.48 15.19
CA VAL A 70 9.70 -14.90 13.83
C VAL A 70 10.40 -13.74 13.15
N ALA A 71 11.59 -13.98 12.62
CA ALA A 71 12.40 -12.98 11.93
C ALA A 71 12.91 -13.53 10.58
N LEU A 72 12.64 -12.81 9.51
CA LEU A 72 13.19 -13.05 8.18
C LEU A 72 14.11 -11.88 7.82
N PHE A 73 15.37 -12.19 7.55
CA PHE A 73 16.38 -11.22 7.11
C PHE A 73 16.77 -11.50 5.67
N GLY A 74 16.71 -10.46 4.84
CA GLY A 74 16.89 -10.52 3.39
C GLY A 74 15.60 -10.82 2.62
N SER A 75 15.74 -10.99 1.30
CA SER A 75 14.63 -11.23 0.36
C SER A 75 14.12 -12.68 0.39
N VAL A 76 13.77 -13.16 1.59
CA VAL A 76 13.31 -14.54 1.83
C VAL A 76 11.98 -14.80 1.14
N ARG A 77 11.92 -15.84 0.30
CA ARG A 77 10.70 -16.24 -0.40
C ARG A 77 10.08 -17.47 0.25
N LEU A 78 8.81 -17.36 0.65
CA LEU A 78 8.06 -18.47 1.22
C LEU A 78 7.52 -19.39 0.13
N ARG A 79 7.30 -20.66 0.48
CA ARG A 79 6.51 -21.58 -0.36
C ARG A 79 5.04 -21.16 -0.37
N ASP A 80 4.38 -21.41 -1.48
CA ASP A 80 2.96 -21.10 -1.72
C ASP A 80 2.00 -21.76 -0.72
N ASP A 81 2.34 -22.97 -0.27
CA ASP A 81 1.60 -23.72 0.74
C ASP A 81 1.88 -23.24 2.17
N LEU A 82 2.88 -22.36 2.34
CA LEU A 82 3.41 -21.89 3.62
C LEU A 82 3.97 -23.02 4.51
N ALA A 83 4.37 -24.15 3.91
CA ALA A 83 5.00 -25.26 4.61
C ALA A 83 6.54 -25.09 4.75
N GLY A 84 7.09 -23.97 4.30
CA GLY A 84 8.50 -23.64 4.47
C GLY A 84 9.00 -22.49 3.61
N ILE A 85 10.31 -22.27 3.64
CA ILE A 85 11.02 -21.31 2.77
C ILE A 85 11.30 -21.97 1.42
N ALA A 86 10.94 -21.29 0.34
CA ALA A 86 11.25 -21.70 -1.03
C ALA A 86 12.64 -21.21 -1.45
N GLU A 87 13.03 -20.02 -0.97
CA GLU A 87 14.29 -19.40 -1.35
C GLU A 87 14.83 -18.52 -0.22
N LEU A 88 16.11 -18.73 0.10
CA LEU A 88 16.87 -17.94 1.04
C LEU A 88 18.11 -17.41 0.31
N PRO A 89 18.17 -16.15 -0.14
CA PRO A 89 19.34 -15.62 -0.84
C PRO A 89 20.64 -15.69 0.00
N PRO A 90 21.83 -15.64 -0.61
CA PRO A 90 23.09 -15.53 0.14
C PRO A 90 23.05 -14.36 1.15
N GLY A 91 23.55 -14.58 2.36
CA GLY A 91 23.51 -13.60 3.45
C GLY A 91 22.15 -13.47 4.15
N SER A 92 21.09 -14.09 3.63
CA SER A 92 19.78 -14.14 4.29
C SER A 92 19.74 -15.24 5.35
N ARG A 93 18.93 -15.03 6.40
CA ARG A 93 18.66 -16.02 7.45
C ARG A 93 17.23 -15.90 7.94
N ALA A 94 16.69 -16.98 8.47
CA ALA A 94 15.36 -16.99 9.08
C ALA A 94 15.41 -17.64 10.46
N LEU A 95 14.74 -17.01 11.42
CA LEU A 95 14.64 -17.45 12.79
C LEU A 95 13.18 -17.62 13.18
N PHE A 96 12.89 -18.74 13.85
CA PHE A 96 11.60 -19.03 14.45
C PHE A 96 11.85 -19.48 15.88
N HIS A 97 11.25 -18.81 16.84
CA HIS A 97 11.43 -19.08 18.27
C HIS A 97 10.08 -19.08 18.96
N GLU A 98 9.77 -20.16 19.67
CA GLU A 98 8.59 -20.27 20.53
C GLU A 98 8.98 -20.72 21.92
N ILE A 99 8.58 -19.94 22.93
CA ILE A 99 8.69 -20.33 24.32
C ILE A 99 7.29 -20.55 24.90
N THR A 100 7.12 -21.67 25.58
CA THR A 100 5.97 -22.00 26.43
C THR A 100 6.46 -22.49 27.80
N PRO A 101 5.59 -22.67 28.80
CA PRO A 101 5.98 -23.33 30.05
C PRO A 101 6.53 -24.76 29.88
N ALA A 102 6.23 -25.42 28.75
CA ALA A 102 6.58 -26.81 28.50
C ALA A 102 7.84 -26.99 27.66
N SER A 103 8.23 -25.99 26.86
CA SER A 103 9.38 -26.10 25.95
C SER A 103 9.84 -24.74 25.42
N ASP A 104 11.14 -24.64 25.14
CA ASP A 104 11.75 -23.62 24.29
C ASP A 104 12.13 -24.26 22.94
N ARG A 105 11.49 -23.84 21.85
CA ARG A 105 11.71 -24.35 20.49
C ARG A 105 12.33 -23.28 19.61
N ARG A 106 13.48 -23.57 19.00
CA ARG A 106 14.17 -22.66 18.08
C ARG A 106 14.49 -23.36 16.76
N LEU A 107 14.17 -22.70 15.65
CA LEU A 107 14.53 -23.12 14.30
C LEU A 107 15.28 -21.98 13.62
N GLU A 108 16.50 -22.28 13.19
CA GLU A 108 17.31 -21.42 12.34
C GLU A 108 17.39 -22.04 10.95
N VAL A 109 17.09 -21.23 9.93
CA VAL A 109 17.21 -21.63 8.52
C VAL A 109 18.26 -20.76 7.85
N GLU A 110 19.31 -21.40 7.37
CA GLU A 110 20.43 -20.76 6.70
C GLU A 110 20.74 -21.47 5.38
N ARG A 111 21.49 -20.80 4.51
CA ARG A 111 22.02 -21.43 3.29
C ARG A 111 23.46 -21.86 3.52
N ALA A 112 23.73 -23.15 3.36
CA ALA A 112 25.10 -23.69 3.36
C ALA A 112 25.27 -24.67 2.19
N GLY A 113 26.37 -24.55 1.45
CA GLY A 113 26.68 -25.44 0.32
C GLY A 113 25.61 -25.45 -0.79
N GLY A 114 24.86 -24.36 -0.95
CA GLY A 114 23.76 -24.26 -1.93
C GLY A 114 22.42 -24.85 -1.47
N ALA A 115 22.38 -25.56 -0.34
CA ALA A 115 21.15 -26.10 0.25
C ALA A 115 20.64 -25.25 1.42
N LEU A 116 19.35 -25.38 1.73
CA LEU A 116 18.77 -24.85 2.96
C LEU A 116 19.02 -25.83 4.10
N ILE A 117 19.68 -25.35 5.15
CA ILE A 117 19.93 -26.12 6.37
C ILE A 117 18.97 -25.64 7.44
N HIS A 118 18.26 -26.60 8.05
CA HIS A 118 17.32 -26.37 9.15
C HIS A 118 17.98 -26.87 10.43
N ARG A 119 18.37 -25.94 11.30
CA ARG A 119 18.87 -26.27 12.64
C ARG A 119 17.75 -26.09 13.65
N PHE A 120 17.20 -27.20 14.11
CA PHE A 120 16.14 -27.21 15.10
C PHE A 120 16.67 -27.60 16.47
N MET A 121 16.24 -26.86 17.50
CA MET A 121 16.65 -27.05 18.88
C MET A 121 15.44 -27.04 19.81
N ILE A 122 15.47 -27.91 20.83
CA ILE A 122 14.54 -27.90 21.97
C ILE A 122 15.35 -27.72 23.24
N ASP A 123 14.99 -26.73 24.05
CA ASP A 123 15.65 -26.37 25.31
C ASP A 123 17.18 -26.24 25.15
N GLY A 124 17.60 -25.65 24.02
CA GLY A 124 19.00 -25.40 23.67
C GLY A 124 19.78 -26.60 23.12
N ARG A 125 19.14 -27.76 22.89
CA ARG A 125 19.78 -28.96 22.32
C ARG A 125 19.27 -29.25 20.92
N ASP A 126 20.17 -29.63 20.01
CA ASP A 126 19.81 -30.02 18.65
C ASP A 126 18.80 -31.19 18.68
N ALA A 127 17.77 -31.09 17.83
CA ALA A 127 16.69 -32.06 17.71
C ALA A 127 16.36 -32.33 16.23
N PRO A 128 15.79 -33.50 15.89
CA PRO A 128 15.42 -33.81 14.51
C PRO A 128 14.37 -32.84 13.95
N PHE A 129 14.54 -32.43 12.69
CA PHE A 129 13.52 -31.70 11.94
C PHE A 129 12.57 -32.70 11.28
N ASP A 130 11.56 -33.13 12.03
CA ASP A 130 10.57 -34.12 11.58
C ASP A 130 9.23 -33.48 11.17
N ARG A 131 8.22 -34.32 10.89
CA ARG A 131 6.89 -33.86 10.47
C ARG A 131 6.15 -33.02 11.51
N ASP A 132 6.43 -33.19 12.79
CA ASP A 132 5.79 -32.39 13.85
C ASP A 132 6.39 -30.98 13.84
N VAL A 133 7.71 -30.89 13.66
CA VAL A 133 8.42 -29.62 13.49
C VAL A 133 8.00 -28.92 12.21
N GLU A 134 7.85 -29.63 11.08
CA GLU A 134 7.34 -29.07 9.82
C GLU A 134 5.95 -28.44 10.00
N ARG A 135 5.04 -29.09 10.75
CA ARG A 135 3.70 -28.56 11.03
C ARG A 135 3.74 -27.32 11.91
N TRP A 136 4.55 -27.34 12.98
CA TRP A 136 4.77 -26.19 13.85
C TRP A 136 5.33 -25.00 13.06
N TYR A 137 6.36 -25.25 12.25
CA TYR A 137 7.00 -24.28 11.39
C TYR A 137 6.02 -23.65 10.38
N GLY A 138 5.25 -24.46 9.68
CA GLY A 138 4.24 -23.96 8.74
C GLY A 138 3.15 -23.11 9.40
N ALA A 139 2.76 -23.46 10.64
CA ALA A 139 1.82 -22.65 11.41
C ALA A 139 2.40 -21.26 11.74
N LEU A 140 3.70 -21.17 12.08
CA LEU A 140 4.38 -19.89 12.32
C LEU A 140 4.48 -19.04 11.04
N LEU A 141 4.76 -19.67 9.89
CA LEU A 141 4.79 -18.99 8.60
C LEU A 141 3.42 -18.46 8.17
N LEU A 142 2.36 -19.24 8.40
CA LEU A 142 0.98 -18.78 8.15
C LEU A 142 0.66 -17.53 8.99
N ASP A 143 1.01 -17.58 10.26
CA ASP A 143 0.77 -16.52 11.22
C ASP A 143 1.57 -15.23 10.86
N LEU A 144 2.84 -15.40 10.46
CA LEU A 144 3.68 -14.34 9.90
C LEU A 144 3.03 -13.71 8.67
N ALA A 145 2.60 -14.53 7.70
CA ALA A 145 2.00 -14.07 6.45
C ALA A 145 0.69 -13.29 6.69
N ARG A 146 -0.14 -13.74 7.64
CA ARG A 146 -1.42 -13.09 7.98
C ARG A 146 -1.28 -11.76 8.72
N ARG A 147 -0.17 -11.57 9.45
CA ARG A 147 0.11 -10.32 10.17
C ARG A 147 0.85 -9.29 9.34
N SER A 148 1.87 -9.73 8.59
CA SER A 148 2.76 -8.85 7.83
C SER A 148 2.36 -8.66 6.37
N GLY A 149 1.61 -9.60 5.79
CA GLY A 149 1.43 -9.67 4.34
C GLY A 149 2.63 -10.24 3.57
N HIS A 150 3.70 -10.68 4.24
CA HIS A 150 4.85 -11.27 3.57
C HIS A 150 4.46 -12.55 2.82
N GLY A 151 4.90 -12.68 1.56
CA GLY A 151 4.52 -13.79 0.68
C GLY A 151 3.09 -13.69 0.11
N ALA A 152 2.40 -12.55 0.24
CA ALA A 152 1.04 -12.38 -0.26
C ALA A 152 0.87 -12.76 -1.74
N GLU A 153 1.81 -12.40 -2.61
CA GLU A 153 1.69 -12.66 -4.06
C GLU A 153 1.60 -14.16 -4.37
N ALA A 154 2.58 -14.93 -3.89
CA ALA A 154 2.63 -16.38 -4.04
C ALA A 154 1.39 -17.06 -3.40
N ARG A 155 1.01 -16.60 -2.20
CA ARG A 155 -0.15 -17.15 -1.48
C ARG A 155 -1.47 -16.86 -2.22
N VAL A 156 -1.66 -15.64 -2.71
CA VAL A 156 -2.83 -15.25 -3.49
C VAL A 156 -2.92 -16.03 -4.79
N ALA A 157 -1.80 -16.20 -5.51
CA ALA A 157 -1.75 -17.02 -6.72
C ALA A 157 -2.19 -18.47 -6.45
N SER A 158 -1.64 -19.08 -5.38
CA SER A 158 -1.98 -20.45 -4.97
C SER A 158 -3.44 -20.62 -4.52
N LEU A 159 -3.98 -19.68 -3.74
CA LEU A 159 -5.37 -19.71 -3.30
C LEU A 159 -6.32 -19.54 -4.50
N ARG A 160 -5.98 -18.63 -5.42
CA ARG A 160 -6.75 -18.42 -6.63
C ARG A 160 -6.76 -19.65 -7.53
N ALA A 161 -5.62 -20.31 -7.71
CA ALA A 161 -5.53 -21.53 -8.51
C ALA A 161 -6.42 -22.67 -7.96
N ARG A 162 -6.59 -22.74 -6.63
CA ARG A 162 -7.38 -23.79 -5.95
C ARG A 162 -8.87 -23.49 -5.86
N GLY A 163 -9.27 -22.23 -5.73
CA GLY A 163 -10.67 -21.88 -5.44
C GLY A 163 -11.10 -20.50 -5.91
N GLY A 164 -10.40 -19.93 -6.90
CA GLY A 164 -10.72 -18.66 -7.52
C GLY A 164 -10.62 -17.46 -6.58
N THR A 165 -11.27 -16.37 -6.97
CA THR A 165 -11.30 -15.12 -6.18
C THR A 165 -11.90 -15.33 -4.79
N ASP A 166 -12.88 -16.21 -4.64
CA ASP A 166 -13.55 -16.45 -3.36
C ASP A 166 -12.64 -17.10 -2.32
N ALA A 167 -11.73 -18.00 -2.74
CA ALA A 167 -10.72 -18.54 -1.84
C ALA A 167 -9.76 -17.47 -1.32
N VAL A 168 -9.40 -16.50 -2.17
CA VAL A 168 -8.56 -15.37 -1.78
C VAL A 168 -9.32 -14.44 -0.82
N LEU A 169 -10.56 -14.08 -1.12
CA LEU A 169 -11.36 -13.21 -0.25
C LEU A 169 -11.63 -13.83 1.12
N ARG A 170 -11.81 -15.16 1.20
CA ARG A 170 -11.90 -15.87 2.49
C ARG A 170 -10.61 -15.75 3.30
N GLU A 171 -9.45 -15.89 2.67
CA GLU A 171 -8.16 -15.70 3.35
C GLU A 171 -7.98 -14.25 3.81
N ILE A 172 -8.36 -13.27 2.98
CA ILE A 172 -8.28 -11.85 3.36
C ILE A 172 -9.11 -11.56 4.61
N GLY A 173 -10.25 -12.21 4.77
CA GLY A 173 -11.08 -12.13 5.98
C GLY A 173 -10.40 -12.66 7.26
N GLN A 174 -9.30 -13.41 7.15
CA GLN A 174 -8.51 -13.91 8.28
C GLN A 174 -7.29 -13.03 8.61
N LEU A 175 -7.01 -12.00 7.80
CA LEU A 175 -5.85 -11.14 8.01
C LEU A 175 -6.08 -10.21 9.19
N GLU A 176 -5.01 -9.92 9.94
CA GLU A 176 -5.11 -9.15 11.19
C GLU A 176 -4.86 -7.65 10.97
N SER A 177 -4.01 -7.28 10.02
CA SER A 177 -3.58 -5.90 9.78
C SER A 177 -4.06 -5.35 8.44
N ASP A 178 -4.28 -4.03 8.38
CA ASP A 178 -4.60 -3.36 7.11
C ASP A 178 -3.45 -3.41 6.11
N GLU A 179 -2.22 -3.53 6.58
CA GLU A 179 -1.05 -3.69 5.72
C GLU A 179 -1.03 -5.08 5.06
N ALA A 180 -1.30 -6.14 5.82
CA ALA A 180 -1.48 -7.47 5.25
C ALA A 180 -2.65 -7.48 4.25
N ARG A 181 -3.79 -6.89 4.59
CA ARG A 181 -4.93 -6.75 3.67
C ARG A 181 -4.53 -6.01 2.40
N ARG A 182 -3.75 -4.93 2.51
CA ARG A 182 -3.25 -4.16 1.37
C ARG A 182 -2.42 -5.04 0.44
N HIS A 183 -1.46 -5.79 0.97
CA HIS A 183 -0.63 -6.70 0.18
C HIS A 183 -1.46 -7.76 -0.56
N TYR A 184 -2.42 -8.39 0.12
CA TYR A 184 -3.27 -9.41 -0.49
C TYR A 184 -4.24 -8.83 -1.53
N TYR A 185 -4.88 -7.69 -1.26
CA TYR A 185 -5.75 -7.03 -2.23
C TYR A 185 -4.98 -6.56 -3.46
N ARG A 186 -3.78 -5.99 -3.29
CA ARG A 186 -2.92 -5.58 -4.39
C ARG A 186 -2.51 -6.78 -5.25
N ALA A 187 -2.06 -7.88 -4.63
CA ALA A 187 -1.74 -9.12 -5.34
C ALA A 187 -2.96 -9.69 -6.09
N LEU A 188 -4.15 -9.60 -5.50
CA LEU A 188 -5.40 -10.01 -6.15
C LEU A 188 -5.71 -9.12 -7.37
N LEU A 189 -5.58 -7.80 -7.26
CA LEU A 189 -5.90 -6.88 -8.36
C LEU A 189 -4.89 -6.94 -9.51
N ARG A 190 -3.61 -7.20 -9.21
CA ARG A 190 -2.48 -7.20 -10.17
C ARG A 190 -2.07 -8.56 -10.70
N GLY A 191 -2.61 -9.64 -10.15
CA GLY A 191 -2.19 -10.99 -10.55
C GLY A 191 -2.39 -11.27 -12.05
N SER A 192 -1.72 -12.32 -12.55
CA SER A 192 -1.67 -12.69 -13.97
C SER A 192 -3.06 -12.91 -14.63
N THR A 193 -4.06 -13.31 -13.85
CA THR A 193 -5.44 -13.42 -14.32
C THR A 193 -6.13 -12.06 -14.30
N THR A 194 -6.55 -11.58 -15.47
CA THR A 194 -7.36 -10.35 -15.56
C THR A 194 -8.74 -10.58 -14.94
N LEU A 195 -9.08 -9.76 -13.95
CA LEU A 195 -10.41 -9.74 -13.34
C LEU A 195 -11.41 -9.06 -14.28
N SER A 196 -12.65 -9.57 -14.33
CA SER A 196 -13.73 -8.86 -15.01
C SER A 196 -14.05 -7.53 -14.29
N PRO A 197 -14.65 -6.53 -14.96
CA PRO A 197 -15.07 -5.28 -14.31
C PRO A 197 -15.95 -5.52 -13.08
N ARG A 198 -16.85 -6.51 -13.14
CA ARG A 198 -17.71 -6.91 -12.00
C ARG A 198 -16.91 -7.49 -10.84
N ASP A 199 -15.86 -8.26 -11.12
CA ASP A 199 -14.98 -8.80 -10.09
C ASP A 199 -14.12 -7.70 -9.45
N VAL A 200 -13.62 -6.75 -10.25
CA VAL A 200 -12.89 -5.59 -9.73
C VAL A 200 -13.78 -4.79 -8.79
N GLU A 201 -15.02 -4.50 -9.19
CA GLU A 201 -15.99 -3.82 -8.34
C GLU A 201 -16.26 -4.60 -7.04
N ARG A 202 -16.50 -5.91 -7.12
CA ARG A 202 -16.69 -6.75 -5.92
C ARG A 202 -15.48 -6.70 -4.98
N VAL A 203 -14.27 -6.82 -5.53
CA VAL A 203 -13.01 -6.79 -4.77
C VAL A 203 -12.81 -5.43 -4.10
N LEU A 204 -13.00 -4.33 -4.81
CA LEU A 204 -12.82 -2.98 -4.25
C LEU A 204 -13.89 -2.66 -3.19
N THR A 205 -15.15 -3.03 -3.41
CA THR A 205 -16.20 -2.90 -2.40
C THR A 205 -15.87 -3.70 -1.15
N ARG A 206 -15.41 -4.94 -1.30
CA ARG A 206 -14.99 -5.78 -0.17
C ARG A 206 -13.78 -5.18 0.57
N ALA A 207 -12.80 -4.66 -0.16
CA ALA A 207 -11.64 -3.98 0.42
C ALA A 207 -12.02 -2.76 1.25
N LEU A 208 -12.97 -1.96 0.77
CA LEU A 208 -13.48 -0.80 1.49
C LEU A 208 -14.18 -1.20 2.81
N GLY A 209 -14.87 -2.34 2.85
CA GLY A 209 -15.46 -2.89 4.07
C GLY A 209 -14.43 -3.47 5.06
N ASP A 210 -13.43 -4.19 4.57
CA ASP A 210 -12.47 -4.92 5.41
C ASP A 210 -11.38 -4.03 6.02
N VAL A 211 -10.85 -3.10 5.22
CA VAL A 211 -9.75 -2.21 5.63
C VAL A 211 -10.29 -1.09 6.50
N GLN A 212 -9.61 -0.75 7.61
CA GLN A 212 -10.04 0.34 8.50
C GLN A 212 -9.35 1.68 8.20
N SER A 213 -8.08 1.64 7.81
CA SER A 213 -7.24 2.80 7.53
C SER A 213 -7.70 3.56 6.28
N ASN A 214 -7.95 4.87 6.43
CA ASN A 214 -8.27 5.77 5.32
C ASN A 214 -7.17 5.79 4.25
N SER A 215 -5.91 5.82 4.68
CA SER A 215 -4.77 5.87 3.77
C SER A 215 -4.61 4.55 3.00
N THR A 216 -4.91 3.41 3.62
CA THR A 216 -4.92 2.11 2.94
C THR A 216 -6.06 2.00 1.94
N ARG A 217 -7.29 2.41 2.32
CA ARG A 217 -8.44 2.48 1.40
C ARG A 217 -8.12 3.37 0.19
N ARG A 218 -7.58 4.56 0.43
CA ARG A 218 -7.11 5.47 -0.63
C ARG A 218 -6.08 4.79 -1.54
N SER A 219 -5.01 4.21 -0.98
CA SER A 219 -3.94 3.61 -1.78
C SER A 219 -4.45 2.49 -2.68
N LEU A 220 -5.31 1.60 -2.18
CA LEU A 220 -5.90 0.53 -3.00
C LEU A 220 -6.72 1.07 -4.18
N LEU A 221 -7.52 2.12 -3.97
CA LEU A 221 -8.29 2.75 -5.03
C LEU A 221 -7.40 3.46 -6.05
N VAL A 222 -6.41 4.22 -5.58
CA VAL A 222 -5.47 4.96 -6.45
C VAL A 222 -4.64 4.00 -7.29
N GLU A 223 -4.09 2.95 -6.67
CA GLU A 223 -3.32 1.92 -7.37
C GLU A 223 -4.19 1.21 -8.41
N ALA A 224 -5.44 0.85 -8.08
CA ALA A 224 -6.36 0.25 -9.04
C ALA A 224 -6.61 1.14 -10.27
N MET A 225 -6.82 2.46 -10.06
CA MET A 225 -7.00 3.39 -11.17
C MET A 225 -5.73 3.56 -12.01
N GLN A 226 -4.56 3.61 -11.37
CA GLN A 226 -3.27 3.67 -12.06
C GLN A 226 -2.98 2.40 -12.88
N ASP A 227 -3.48 1.25 -12.43
CA ASP A 227 -3.43 -0.02 -13.17
C ASP A 227 -4.52 -0.10 -14.27
N GLY A 228 -5.17 1.02 -14.61
CA GLY A 228 -6.14 1.14 -15.70
C GLY A 228 -7.55 0.66 -15.35
N ARG A 229 -7.88 0.48 -14.05
CA ARG A 229 -9.24 0.10 -13.63
C ARG A 229 -10.11 1.33 -13.45
N GLN A 230 -11.28 1.32 -14.07
CA GLN A 230 -12.30 2.33 -13.80
C GLN A 230 -13.04 1.99 -12.50
N LEU A 231 -13.29 3.01 -11.68
CA LEU A 231 -14.16 2.89 -10.52
C LEU A 231 -15.61 3.06 -10.99
N SER A 232 -16.48 2.10 -10.67
CA SER A 232 -17.92 2.30 -10.88
C SER A 232 -18.42 3.46 -10.01
N PRO A 233 -19.51 4.15 -10.40
CA PRO A 233 -20.17 5.12 -9.54
C PRO A 233 -20.52 4.57 -8.14
N ALA A 234 -20.83 3.27 -8.05
CA ALA A 234 -21.13 2.62 -6.77
C ALA A 234 -19.89 2.47 -5.89
N VAL A 235 -18.76 2.05 -6.45
CA VAL A 235 -17.48 1.98 -5.73
C VAL A 235 -17.03 3.37 -5.29
N LEU A 236 -17.15 4.38 -6.16
CA LEU A 236 -16.77 5.74 -5.82
C LEU A 236 -17.60 6.30 -4.65
N ARG A 237 -18.92 6.10 -4.67
CA ARG A 237 -19.80 6.52 -3.57
C ARG A 237 -19.45 5.80 -2.26
N HIS A 238 -19.30 4.47 -2.31
CA HIS A 238 -18.93 3.69 -1.14
C HIS A 238 -17.56 4.11 -0.59
N ALA A 239 -16.61 4.46 -1.45
CA ALA A 239 -15.33 5.02 -1.04
C ALA A 239 -15.48 6.33 -0.27
N MET A 240 -16.35 7.23 -0.71
CA MET A 240 -16.60 8.51 -0.03
C MET A 240 -17.35 8.37 1.30
N GLU A 241 -18.12 7.29 1.47
CA GLU A 241 -18.75 6.94 2.74
C GLU A 241 -17.74 6.29 3.70
N ALA A 242 -16.89 5.39 3.19
CA ALA A 242 -15.93 4.66 3.99
C ALA A 242 -14.73 5.52 4.41
N ILE A 243 -14.23 6.39 3.53
CA ILE A 243 -13.07 7.25 3.82
C ILE A 243 -13.53 8.49 4.59
N ARG A 244 -13.08 8.65 5.84
CA ARG A 244 -13.47 9.77 6.71
C ARG A 244 -12.59 11.02 6.54
N SER A 245 -11.35 10.81 6.10
CA SER A 245 -10.33 11.85 5.93
C SER A 245 -10.57 12.60 4.62
N ASP A 246 -10.81 13.91 4.69
CA ASP A 246 -11.01 14.77 3.51
C ASP A 246 -9.76 14.78 2.61
N GLY A 247 -8.56 14.76 3.18
CA GLY A 247 -7.32 14.67 2.41
C GLY A 247 -7.19 13.34 1.65
N ASP A 248 -7.65 12.23 2.23
CA ASP A 248 -7.66 10.94 1.55
C ASP A 248 -8.73 10.88 0.44
N LYS A 249 -9.95 11.39 0.71
CA LYS A 249 -11.00 11.56 -0.33
C LYS A 249 -10.49 12.38 -1.51
N THR A 250 -9.86 13.52 -1.20
CA THR A 250 -9.27 14.44 -2.18
C THR A 250 -8.21 13.75 -3.02
N SER A 251 -7.39 12.90 -2.41
CA SER A 251 -6.36 12.15 -3.14
C SER A 251 -6.97 11.12 -4.09
N VAL A 252 -8.03 10.42 -3.70
CA VAL A 252 -8.79 9.53 -4.60
C VAL A 252 -9.39 10.34 -5.75
N LEU A 253 -10.11 11.42 -5.45
CA LEU A 253 -10.83 12.22 -6.43
C LEU A 253 -9.90 12.97 -7.39
N VAL A 254 -8.72 13.42 -6.95
CA VAL A 254 -7.73 14.01 -7.86
C VAL A 254 -7.23 13.01 -8.91
N VAL A 255 -7.04 11.75 -8.52
CA VAL A 255 -6.64 10.70 -9.46
C VAL A 255 -7.81 10.33 -10.37
N ALA A 256 -9.02 10.17 -9.82
CA ALA A 256 -10.23 9.90 -10.60
C ALA A 256 -10.51 11.00 -11.63
N ALA A 257 -10.31 12.27 -11.27
CA ALA A 257 -10.46 13.40 -12.19
C ALA A 257 -9.51 13.28 -13.37
N ARG A 258 -8.22 13.05 -13.11
CA ARG A 258 -7.19 13.03 -14.16
C ARG A 258 -7.32 11.85 -15.11
N LEU A 259 -7.76 10.71 -14.61
CA LEU A 259 -7.78 9.47 -15.38
C LEU A 259 -9.14 9.18 -16.02
N HIS A 260 -10.25 9.59 -15.37
CA HIS A 260 -11.58 9.09 -15.71
C HIS A 260 -12.64 10.18 -15.86
N LEU A 261 -12.37 11.44 -15.50
CA LEU A 261 -13.33 12.50 -15.73
C LEU A 261 -13.32 12.90 -17.20
N ASP A 262 -14.43 12.61 -17.85
CA ASP A 262 -14.74 13.06 -19.20
C ASP A 262 -16.06 13.85 -19.13
N GLY A 263 -16.05 15.09 -19.62
CA GLY A 263 -17.24 15.94 -19.66
C GLY A 263 -18.37 15.40 -20.52
N SER A 264 -18.12 14.45 -21.42
CA SER A 264 -19.16 13.82 -22.26
C SER A 264 -19.95 12.72 -21.54
N ASN A 265 -19.39 12.13 -20.46
CA ASN A 265 -20.04 11.06 -19.71
C ASN A 265 -20.81 11.61 -18.50
N ASP A 266 -22.10 11.84 -18.70
CA ASP A 266 -23.01 12.38 -17.68
C ASP A 266 -23.05 11.58 -16.37
N ALA A 267 -23.02 10.25 -16.44
CA ALA A 267 -23.12 9.41 -15.25
C ALA A 267 -21.85 9.50 -14.39
N THR A 268 -20.67 9.42 -15.03
CA THR A 268 -19.38 9.54 -14.35
C THR A 268 -19.19 10.96 -13.80
N ARG A 269 -19.53 11.99 -14.58
CA ARG A 269 -19.45 13.39 -14.16
C ARG A 269 -20.31 13.65 -12.93
N ARG A 270 -21.58 13.25 -12.93
CA ARG A 270 -22.48 13.43 -11.78
C ARG A 270 -21.97 12.71 -10.53
N ALA A 271 -21.58 11.44 -10.66
CA ALA A 271 -21.05 10.66 -9.55
C ALA A 271 -19.77 11.29 -8.95
N PHE A 272 -18.91 11.85 -9.80
CA PHE A 272 -17.71 12.57 -9.37
C PHE A 272 -18.05 13.81 -8.53
N PHE A 273 -18.96 14.67 -9.01
CA PHE A 273 -19.30 15.90 -8.28
C PHE A 273 -20.14 15.64 -7.02
N GLU A 274 -21.00 14.62 -7.03
CA GLU A 274 -21.65 14.12 -5.81
C GLU A 274 -20.63 13.67 -4.77
N ALA A 275 -19.61 12.91 -5.19
CA ALA A 275 -18.51 12.49 -4.33
C ALA A 275 -17.70 13.69 -3.79
N ALA A 276 -17.38 14.68 -4.65
CA ALA A 276 -16.65 15.88 -4.26
C ALA A 276 -17.39 16.69 -3.19
N ARG A 277 -18.72 16.83 -3.28
CA ARG A 277 -19.55 17.54 -2.29
C ARG A 277 -19.53 16.88 -0.89
N THR A 278 -18.98 15.68 -0.74
CA THR A 278 -18.80 15.05 0.58
C THR A 278 -17.54 15.51 1.32
N ILE A 279 -16.70 16.35 0.70
CA ILE A 279 -15.49 16.93 1.29
C ILE A 279 -15.87 18.18 2.09
N ARG A 280 -15.47 18.24 3.36
CA ARG A 280 -15.84 19.35 4.27
C ARG A 280 -14.78 20.45 4.35
N SER A 281 -13.52 20.09 4.11
CA SER A 281 -12.38 21.00 4.03
C SER A 281 -12.46 21.83 2.74
N ASP A 282 -12.63 23.15 2.88
CA ASP A 282 -12.74 24.08 1.75
C ASP A 282 -11.52 24.03 0.82
N GLY A 283 -10.31 23.91 1.39
CA GLY A 283 -9.06 23.83 0.63
C GLY A 283 -8.93 22.52 -0.16
N ASP A 284 -9.40 21.42 0.42
CA ASP A 284 -9.45 20.11 -0.22
C ASP A 284 -10.50 20.09 -1.35
N MET A 285 -11.69 20.61 -1.08
CA MET A 285 -12.76 20.78 -2.07
C MET A 285 -12.29 21.65 -3.24
N ARG A 286 -11.66 22.81 -2.96
CA ARG A 286 -11.02 23.64 -3.99
C ARG A 286 -10.03 22.83 -4.82
N ARG A 287 -9.16 22.03 -4.18
CA ARG A 287 -8.14 21.23 -4.89
C ARG A 287 -8.79 20.23 -5.84
N VAL A 288 -9.88 19.58 -5.44
CA VAL A 288 -10.65 18.65 -6.29
C VAL A 288 -11.29 19.39 -7.46
N LEU A 289 -12.02 20.49 -7.20
CA LEU A 289 -12.74 21.23 -8.24
C LEU A 289 -11.80 21.84 -9.29
N VAL A 290 -10.69 22.44 -8.85
CA VAL A 290 -9.67 22.98 -9.78
C VAL A 290 -9.01 21.86 -10.59
N THR A 291 -8.80 20.68 -10.01
CA THR A 291 -8.25 19.53 -10.73
C THR A 291 -9.25 19.01 -11.77
N ALA A 292 -10.53 18.89 -11.41
CA ALA A 292 -11.58 18.45 -12.31
C ALA A 292 -11.68 19.35 -13.55
N LEU A 293 -11.71 20.67 -13.33
CA LEU A 293 -11.73 21.66 -14.41
C LEU A 293 -10.51 21.58 -15.34
N ARG A 294 -9.32 21.30 -14.78
CA ARG A 294 -8.10 21.15 -15.58
C ARG A 294 -8.08 19.87 -16.39
N ALA A 295 -8.63 18.78 -15.84
CA ALA A 295 -8.71 17.50 -16.52
C ALA A 295 -9.70 17.54 -17.69
N ALA A 296 -10.82 18.25 -17.52
CA ALA A 296 -11.86 18.39 -18.54
C ALA A 296 -12.37 19.86 -18.57
N PRO A 297 -11.71 20.75 -19.34
CA PRO A 297 -12.05 22.16 -19.40
C PRO A 297 -13.20 22.44 -20.39
N ASP A 298 -14.36 21.82 -20.16
CA ASP A 298 -15.58 22.02 -20.95
C ASP A 298 -16.70 22.69 -20.14
N GLU A 299 -17.75 23.12 -20.84
CA GLU A 299 -18.88 23.84 -20.23
C GLU A 299 -19.65 22.99 -19.21
N ALA A 300 -19.77 21.68 -19.41
CA ALA A 300 -20.53 20.82 -18.50
C ALA A 300 -19.79 20.64 -17.16
N VAL A 301 -18.47 20.47 -17.20
CA VAL A 301 -17.62 20.40 -16.00
C VAL A 301 -17.52 21.77 -15.34
N ALA A 302 -17.34 22.86 -16.10
CA ALA A 302 -17.31 24.21 -15.54
C ALA A 302 -18.60 24.57 -14.80
N ARG A 303 -19.76 24.13 -15.32
CA ARG A 303 -21.07 24.31 -14.68
C ARG A 303 -21.13 23.62 -13.32
N GLU A 304 -20.75 22.34 -13.26
CA GLU A 304 -20.70 21.58 -11.99
C GLU A 304 -19.71 22.20 -11.00
N VAL A 305 -18.54 22.65 -11.48
CA VAL A 305 -17.54 23.34 -10.65
C VAL A 305 -18.11 24.62 -10.04
N ILE A 306 -18.77 25.47 -10.83
CA ILE A 306 -19.42 26.70 -10.34
C ILE A 306 -20.47 26.35 -9.29
N ALA A 307 -21.36 25.39 -9.58
CA ALA A 307 -22.42 24.98 -8.67
C ALA A 307 -21.85 24.46 -7.33
N SER A 308 -20.81 23.63 -7.39
CA SER A 308 -20.13 23.09 -6.20
C SER A 308 -19.43 24.14 -5.34
N THR A 309 -19.21 25.37 -5.83
CA THR A 309 -18.67 26.44 -4.98
C THR A 309 -19.63 26.87 -3.86
N ALA A 310 -20.93 26.55 -3.96
CA ALA A 310 -21.89 26.83 -2.90
C ALA A 310 -21.54 26.13 -1.57
N GLU A 311 -20.87 24.97 -1.65
CA GLU A 311 -20.42 24.20 -0.48
C GLU A 311 -19.15 24.79 0.18
N ILE A 312 -18.45 25.72 -0.51
CA ILE A 312 -17.22 26.33 -0.01
C ILE A 312 -17.53 27.56 0.84
N ARG A 313 -17.09 27.53 2.10
CA ARG A 313 -17.34 28.62 3.07
C ARG A 313 -16.25 29.69 3.04
N SER A 314 -15.01 29.28 2.84
CA SER A 314 -13.85 30.16 2.67
C SER A 314 -13.97 30.97 1.38
N ASP A 315 -14.13 32.29 1.53
CA ASP A 315 -14.20 33.23 0.40
C ASP A 315 -12.96 33.14 -0.50
N GLY A 316 -11.77 32.94 0.09
CA GLY A 316 -10.52 32.82 -0.65
C GLY A 316 -10.44 31.52 -1.46
N ASP A 317 -10.93 30.40 -0.91
CA ASP A 317 -10.97 29.14 -1.64
C ASP A 317 -12.02 29.18 -2.76
N LYS A 318 -13.20 29.73 -2.47
CA LYS A 318 -14.27 29.97 -3.45
C LYS A 318 -13.79 30.84 -4.60
N ALA A 319 -13.13 31.97 -4.28
CA ALA A 319 -12.57 32.86 -5.28
C ALA A 319 -11.49 32.17 -6.12
N SER A 320 -10.66 31.32 -5.52
CA SER A 320 -9.63 30.57 -6.24
C SER A 320 -10.24 29.57 -7.24
N VAL A 321 -11.37 28.92 -6.90
CA VAL A 321 -12.10 28.05 -7.83
C VAL A 321 -12.68 28.87 -8.98
N LEU A 322 -13.37 29.97 -8.69
CA LEU A 322 -13.97 30.82 -9.72
C LEU A 322 -12.90 31.42 -10.64
N LEU A 323 -11.77 31.90 -10.10
CA LEU A 323 -10.66 32.38 -10.94
C LEU A 323 -10.12 31.29 -11.88
N ALA A 324 -10.10 30.03 -11.46
CA ALA A 324 -9.74 28.92 -12.35
C ALA A 324 -10.76 28.75 -13.49
N VAL A 325 -12.06 28.90 -13.20
CA VAL A 325 -13.13 28.90 -14.22
C VAL A 325 -12.95 30.04 -15.21
N ALA A 326 -12.69 31.26 -14.75
CA ALA A 326 -12.43 32.40 -15.63
C ALA A 326 -11.24 32.16 -16.58
N GLY A 327 -10.18 31.52 -16.06
CA GLY A 327 -9.00 31.17 -16.84
C GLY A 327 -9.21 30.15 -17.97
N THR A 328 -10.37 29.47 -18.03
CA THR A 328 -10.69 28.54 -19.13
C THR A 328 -11.08 29.22 -20.43
N GLY A 329 -11.44 30.51 -20.39
CA GLY A 329 -12.00 31.23 -21.54
C GLY A 329 -13.44 30.83 -21.89
N LEU A 330 -14.08 29.95 -21.11
CA LEU A 330 -15.45 29.48 -21.36
C LEU A 330 -16.53 30.54 -21.04
N LEU A 331 -16.20 31.70 -20.47
CA LEU A 331 -17.16 32.70 -20.00
C LEU A 331 -17.45 33.80 -21.04
N GLY A 332 -18.02 33.40 -22.19
CA GLY A 332 -18.42 34.33 -23.25
C GLY A 332 -19.45 35.38 -22.77
N ARG A 333 -19.43 36.58 -23.39
CA ARG A 333 -20.20 37.77 -22.95
C ARG A 333 -21.72 37.57 -22.80
N ARG A 334 -22.32 36.54 -23.42
CA ARG A 334 -23.77 36.29 -23.41
C ARG A 334 -24.15 34.85 -23.04
N ASN A 335 -23.22 34.04 -22.54
CA ASN A 335 -23.53 32.65 -22.23
C ASN A 335 -24.18 32.48 -20.86
N ALA A 336 -24.91 31.37 -20.69
CA ALA A 336 -25.58 31.04 -19.43
C ALA A 336 -24.57 30.82 -18.30
N LEU A 337 -23.44 30.17 -18.61
CA LEU A 337 -22.37 29.88 -17.67
C LEU A 337 -21.82 31.14 -16.98
N ARG A 338 -21.68 32.26 -17.69
CA ARG A 338 -21.25 33.54 -17.13
C ARG A 338 -22.23 34.08 -16.07
N ARG A 339 -23.54 33.91 -16.26
CA ARG A 339 -24.52 34.35 -15.25
C ARG A 339 -24.43 33.52 -13.99
N GLU A 340 -24.22 32.21 -14.13
CA GLU A 340 -24.01 31.30 -12.99
C GLU A 340 -22.71 31.65 -12.24
N TYR A 341 -21.64 31.95 -12.98
CA TYR A 341 -20.37 32.45 -12.42
C TYR A 341 -20.55 33.75 -11.64
N GLU A 342 -21.22 34.75 -12.23
CA GLU A 342 -21.44 36.05 -11.60
C GLU A 342 -22.34 35.92 -10.35
N ALA A 343 -23.34 35.04 -10.38
CA ALA A 343 -24.17 34.71 -9.22
C ALA A 343 -23.35 34.05 -8.11
N ALA A 344 -22.49 33.08 -8.43
CA ALA A 344 -21.59 32.47 -7.45
C ALA A 344 -20.61 33.49 -6.85
N ALA A 345 -20.04 34.37 -7.68
CA ALA A 345 -19.14 35.45 -7.25
C ALA A 345 -19.82 36.43 -6.29
N ALA A 346 -21.11 36.71 -6.49
CA ALA A 346 -21.88 37.58 -5.60
C ALA A 346 -22.01 37.03 -4.17
N THR A 347 -21.87 35.72 -3.98
CA THR A 347 -21.90 35.08 -2.64
C THR A 347 -20.61 35.27 -1.84
N ILE A 348 -19.53 35.76 -2.47
CA ILE A 348 -18.26 36.05 -1.79
C ILE A 348 -18.44 37.31 -0.94
N ARG A 349 -18.17 37.19 0.38
CA ARG A 349 -18.32 38.30 1.34
C ARG A 349 -17.11 39.21 1.33
N SER A 350 -15.91 38.65 1.22
CA SER A 350 -14.66 39.38 1.02
C SER A 350 -14.73 40.25 -0.24
N SER A 351 -14.79 41.57 -0.05
CA SER A 351 -14.87 42.53 -1.16
C SER A 351 -13.65 42.45 -2.09
N GLY A 352 -12.47 42.19 -1.53
CA GLY A 352 -11.23 42.01 -2.29
C GLY A 352 -11.29 40.78 -3.20
N ASP A 353 -11.72 39.64 -2.66
CA ASP A 353 -11.84 38.41 -3.43
C ASP A 353 -12.95 38.49 -4.47
N ARG A 354 -14.12 39.04 -4.11
CA ARG A 354 -15.22 39.28 -5.04
C ARG A 354 -14.78 40.19 -6.20
N ALA A 355 -14.09 41.29 -5.91
CA ALA A 355 -13.60 42.19 -6.93
C ALA A 355 -12.56 41.53 -7.85
N ARG A 356 -11.67 40.67 -7.31
CA ARG A 356 -10.72 39.88 -8.12
C ARG A 356 -11.44 38.96 -9.10
N VAL A 357 -12.43 38.22 -8.63
CA VAL A 357 -13.23 37.27 -9.41
C VAL A 357 -14.01 37.98 -10.52
N LEU A 358 -14.70 39.09 -10.21
CA LEU A 358 -15.48 39.83 -11.22
C LEU A 358 -14.60 40.49 -12.28
N ARG A 359 -13.44 41.05 -11.89
CA ARG A 359 -12.49 41.63 -12.85
C ARG A 359 -11.94 40.62 -13.86
N ALA A 360 -11.81 39.35 -13.47
CA ALA A 360 -11.29 38.30 -14.35
C ALA A 360 -12.19 38.00 -15.57
N VAL A 361 -13.45 38.46 -15.55
CA VAL A 361 -14.42 38.26 -16.63
C VAL A 361 -14.94 39.58 -17.22
N SER A 362 -14.35 40.70 -16.77
CA SER A 362 -14.67 42.01 -17.32
C SER A 362 -14.17 42.12 -18.77
N PRO A 363 -14.91 42.84 -19.64
CA PRO A 363 -14.56 43.12 -21.04
C PRO A 363 -13.14 43.56 -21.32
#